data_AF-A0A8J5TK34-F1
#
_entry.id   AF-A0A8J5TK34-F1
#
_cell.length_a   1.000
_cell.length_b   1.000
_cell.length_c   1.000
_cell.angle_alpha   90.00
_cell.angle_beta   90.00
_cell.angle_gamma   90.00
#
_symmetry.space_group_name_H-M   'P 1'
#
loop_
_entity.id
_entity.type
_entity.pdbx_description
1 polymer ?
#
loop_
_entity_poly.entity_id
_entity_poly.type
_entity_poly.pdbx_seq_one_letter_code
_entity_poly.pdbx_strand_id
1 'polypeptide(L)'
;MTMGDHAPNAPVASLVFPVLIRPILAQVERENVASSQTLRAALSKVEAAHPGFTYEMVMGLVRKADLSVNMNESILRLQAGDYRVTRTEDAFQELNKKSANLKRILSRIPDEITDRKTFLETIKEIASAIKKLLDAVSEVSQYIPGSQGKQALEHRKRDFVKHSKKANAVFLSATYLIHQTNLIMLTVKDKCE
;
A
#
# COMPACT_ATOMS: atom_id res chain seq x y z
N MET A 1 3.54 6.53 -33.44
CA MET A 1 3.44 5.07 -33.21
C MET A 1 3.49 4.83 -31.72
N THR A 2 2.34 4.58 -31.10
CA THR A 2 2.17 4.38 -29.66
C THR A 2 2.31 2.89 -29.34
N MET A 3 3.53 2.46 -29.03
CA MET A 3 3.80 1.22 -28.30
C MET A 3 3.47 1.55 -26.83
N GLY A 4 2.43 1.01 -26.22
CA GLY A 4 2.19 -0.43 -26.09
C GLY A 4 2.53 -0.77 -24.64
N ASP A 5 1.47 -0.78 -23.83
CA ASP A 5 1.45 -1.06 -22.40
C ASP A 5 2.42 -2.17 -21.94
N HIS A 6 3.18 -1.82 -20.90
CA HIS A 6 3.77 -2.65 -19.84
C HIS A 6 5.21 -2.21 -19.54
N ALA A 7 5.35 -1.01 -18.97
CA ALA A 7 6.54 -0.74 -18.18
C ALA A 7 6.55 -1.73 -17.00
N PRO A 8 7.58 -2.57 -16.83
CA PRO A 8 7.64 -3.62 -15.80
C PRO A 8 7.51 -3.08 -14.36
N ASN A 9 7.55 -1.76 -14.19
CA ASN A 9 7.45 -1.06 -12.91
C ASN A 9 6.22 -0.15 -12.77
N ALA A 10 5.27 -0.16 -13.72
CA ALA A 10 4.09 0.73 -13.72
C ALA A 10 3.35 0.83 -12.37
N PRO A 11 3.24 -0.24 -11.57
CA PRO A 11 2.56 -0.17 -10.27
C PRO A 11 3.42 0.32 -9.13
N VAL A 12 4.73 0.05 -9.16
CA VAL A 12 5.67 0.69 -8.23
C VAL A 12 5.67 2.18 -8.50
N ALA A 13 5.62 2.55 -9.77
CA ALA A 13 5.68 3.93 -10.20
C ALA A 13 4.54 4.78 -9.61
N SER A 14 3.31 4.25 -9.64
CA SER A 14 2.15 4.90 -9.03
C SER A 14 2.18 4.95 -7.49
N LEU A 15 3.05 4.15 -6.86
CA LEU A 15 3.18 4.05 -5.41
C LEU A 15 4.33 4.89 -4.85
N VAL A 16 5.33 5.27 -5.66
CA VAL A 16 6.44 6.11 -5.21
C VAL A 16 5.94 7.44 -4.62
N PHE A 17 5.01 8.12 -5.29
CA PHE A 17 4.48 9.38 -4.79
C PHE A 17 3.76 9.26 -3.43
N PRO A 18 2.74 8.40 -3.27
CA PRO A 18 2.02 8.31 -2.00
C PRO A 18 2.80 7.63 -0.87
N VAL A 19 3.74 6.73 -1.17
CA VAL A 19 4.44 5.91 -0.17
C VAL A 19 5.80 6.49 0.22
N LEU A 20 6.54 7.06 -0.73
CA LEU A 20 7.89 7.56 -0.48
C LEU A 20 7.91 9.08 -0.38
N ILE A 21 7.39 9.78 -1.38
CA ILE A 21 7.50 11.24 -1.45
C ILE A 21 6.59 11.93 -0.44
N ARG A 22 5.32 11.53 -0.32
CA ARG A 22 4.38 12.17 0.62
C ARG A 22 4.87 12.20 2.07
N PRO A 23 5.36 11.09 2.66
CA PRO A 23 5.91 11.12 4.01
C PRO A 23 7.11 12.06 4.17
N ILE A 24 8.00 12.12 3.17
CA ILE A 24 9.15 13.05 3.17
C ILE A 24 8.65 14.51 3.20
N LEU A 25 7.67 14.84 2.36
CA LEU A 25 7.09 16.18 2.35
C LEU A 25 6.38 16.53 3.66
N ALA A 26 5.72 15.56 4.30
CA ALA A 26 5.12 15.76 5.63
C ALA A 26 6.17 16.01 6.72
N GLN A 27 7.39 15.45 6.58
CA GLN A 27 8.51 15.77 7.46
C GLN A 27 9.03 17.18 7.20
N VAL A 28 9.23 17.57 5.93
CA VAL A 28 9.64 18.93 5.55
C VAL A 28 8.62 19.98 5.99
N GLU A 29 7.33 19.65 5.99
CA GLU A 29 6.25 20.55 6.42
C GLU A 29 6.41 20.99 7.88
N ARG A 30 7.02 20.16 8.73
CA ARG A 30 7.31 20.51 10.14
C ARG A 30 8.34 21.63 10.27
N GLU A 31 9.21 21.79 9.27
CA GLU A 31 10.25 22.83 9.25
C GLU A 31 9.81 24.03 8.41
N ASN A 32 9.20 23.78 7.25
CA ASN A 32 8.75 24.81 6.34
C ASN A 32 7.48 24.38 5.58
N VAL A 33 6.35 24.88 6.07
CA VAL A 33 5.03 24.61 5.49
C VAL A 33 4.93 25.10 4.04
N ALA A 34 5.38 26.32 3.75
CA ALA A 34 5.24 26.92 2.42
C ALA A 34 6.03 26.16 1.34
N SER A 35 7.27 25.76 1.66
CA SER A 35 8.10 24.97 0.74
C SER A 35 7.52 23.57 0.53
N SER A 36 7.06 22.91 1.61
CA SER A 36 6.43 21.59 1.49
C SER A 36 5.19 21.62 0.62
N GLN A 37 4.28 22.57 0.83
CA GLN A 37 3.06 22.73 0.04
C GLN A 37 3.36 23.02 -1.43
N THR A 38 4.37 23.87 -1.70
CA THR A 38 4.82 24.18 -3.07
C THR A 38 5.33 22.92 -3.78
N LEU A 39 6.23 22.17 -3.14
CA LEU A 39 6.77 20.92 -3.68
C LEU A 39 5.67 19.88 -3.89
N ARG A 40 4.77 19.73 -2.93
CA ARG A 40 3.64 18.80 -3.00
C ARG A 40 2.73 19.11 -4.18
N ALA A 41 2.36 20.37 -4.37
CA ALA A 41 1.51 20.80 -5.47
C ALA A 41 2.18 20.57 -6.82
N ALA A 42 3.46 20.94 -6.96
CA ALA A 42 4.21 20.76 -8.20
C ALA A 42 4.35 19.27 -8.56
N LEU A 43 4.82 18.44 -7.63
CA LEU A 43 5.02 17.02 -7.86
C LEU A 43 3.68 16.29 -8.12
N SER A 44 2.62 16.64 -7.38
CA SER A 44 1.29 16.05 -7.62
C SER A 44 0.74 16.43 -8.99
N LYS A 45 0.97 17.67 -9.46
CA LYS A 45 0.51 18.14 -10.77
C LYS A 45 1.28 17.47 -11.90
N VAL A 46 2.60 17.32 -11.76
CA VAL A 46 3.43 16.63 -12.75
C VAL A 46 3.09 15.15 -12.80
N GLU A 47 2.94 14.48 -11.66
CA GLU A 47 2.56 13.06 -11.62
C GLU A 47 1.18 12.81 -12.26
N ALA A 48 0.23 13.73 -12.08
CA ALA A 48 -1.08 13.63 -12.71
C ALA A 48 -1.02 13.83 -14.24
N ALA A 49 -0.15 14.72 -14.73
CA ALA A 49 0.04 14.96 -16.16
C ALA A 49 0.92 13.87 -16.83
N HIS A 50 1.86 13.32 -16.08
CA HIS A 50 2.86 12.34 -16.53
C HIS A 50 3.02 11.22 -15.49
N PRO A 51 2.11 10.23 -15.47
CA PRO A 51 2.17 9.11 -14.53
C PRO A 51 3.53 8.39 -14.61
N GLY A 52 4.15 8.17 -13.45
CA GLY A 52 5.47 7.56 -13.31
C GLY A 52 6.64 8.54 -13.30
N PHE A 53 6.40 9.85 -13.47
CA PHE A 53 7.44 10.88 -13.37
C PHE A 53 8.20 10.79 -12.03
N THR A 54 7.47 10.67 -10.92
CA THR A 54 8.05 10.63 -9.58
C THR A 54 8.96 9.41 -9.42
N TYR A 55 8.60 8.28 -10.03
CA TYR A 55 9.43 7.09 -10.03
C TYR A 55 10.73 7.29 -10.81
N GLU A 56 10.66 7.83 -12.03
CA GLU A 56 11.87 8.11 -12.82
C GLU A 56 12.76 9.14 -12.14
N MET A 57 12.17 10.14 -11.47
CA MET A 57 12.92 11.10 -10.65
C MET A 57 13.70 10.40 -9.53
N VAL A 58 13.05 9.53 -8.75
CA VAL A 58 13.70 8.77 -7.67
C VAL A 58 14.76 7.81 -8.21
N MET A 59 14.45 7.08 -9.28
CA MET A 59 15.42 6.19 -9.92
C MET A 59 16.62 6.94 -10.51
N GLY A 60 16.40 8.16 -11.03
CA GLY A 60 17.47 9.05 -11.47
C GLY A 60 18.42 9.42 -10.34
N LEU A 61 17.89 9.71 -9.14
CA LEU A 61 18.70 9.97 -7.94
C LEU A 61 19.46 8.72 -7.49
N VAL A 62 18.80 7.56 -7.43
CA VAL A 62 19.41 6.27 -7.07
C VAL A 62 20.57 5.91 -7.99
N ARG A 63 20.37 6.04 -9.32
CA ARG A 63 21.42 5.82 -10.33
C ARG A 63 22.57 6.81 -10.18
N LYS A 64 22.28 8.09 -9.94
CA LYS A 64 23.31 9.12 -9.75
C LYS A 64 24.12 8.92 -8.47
N ALA A 65 23.52 8.31 -7.44
CA ALA A 65 24.17 7.96 -6.19
C ALA A 65 24.89 6.60 -6.24
N ASP A 66 24.87 5.91 -7.39
CA ASP A 66 25.42 4.56 -7.57
C ASP A 66 24.88 3.52 -6.57
N LEU A 67 23.59 3.64 -6.24
CA LEU A 67 22.91 2.74 -5.30
C LEU A 67 22.18 1.63 -6.07
N SER A 68 22.40 0.38 -5.70
CA SER A 68 21.61 -0.75 -6.19
C SER A 68 20.39 -0.98 -5.30
N VAL A 69 19.26 -0.39 -5.67
CA VAL A 69 18.01 -0.47 -4.89
C VAL A 69 16.94 -1.26 -5.65
N ASN A 70 16.42 -2.31 -5.02
CA ASN A 70 15.19 -2.95 -5.48
C ASN A 70 13.98 -2.11 -5.05
N MET A 71 13.45 -1.32 -5.99
CA MET A 71 12.35 -0.39 -5.68
C MET A 71 11.05 -1.12 -5.33
N ASN A 72 10.80 -2.31 -5.88
CA ASN A 72 9.63 -3.13 -5.50
C ASN A 72 9.71 -3.51 -4.02
N GLU A 73 10.86 -4.04 -3.60
CA GLU A 73 11.09 -4.43 -2.21
C GLU A 73 11.08 -3.24 -1.25
N SER A 74 11.72 -2.14 -1.64
CA SER A 74 11.80 -0.94 -0.81
C SER A 74 10.41 -0.30 -0.62
N ILE A 75 9.60 -0.19 -1.68
CA ILE A 75 8.20 0.25 -1.56
C ILE A 75 7.40 -0.73 -0.71
N LEU A 76 7.57 -2.05 -0.90
CA LEU A 76 6.87 -3.06 -0.11
C LEU A 76 7.14 -2.90 1.39
N ARG A 77 8.41 -2.69 1.77
CA ARG A 77 8.83 -2.46 3.16
C ARG A 77 8.33 -1.12 3.71
N LEU A 78 8.39 -0.04 2.91
CA LEU A 78 7.90 1.28 3.33
C LEU A 78 6.38 1.32 3.51
N GLN A 79 5.62 0.59 2.69
CA GLN A 79 4.17 0.46 2.85
C GLN A 79 3.75 -0.40 4.05
N ALA A 80 4.66 -1.23 4.58
CA ALA A 80 4.37 -2.05 5.74
C ALA A 80 4.14 -1.22 7.03
N GLY A 81 4.51 0.07 7.04
CA GLY A 81 4.36 1.00 8.16
C GLY A 81 2.95 1.05 8.79
N ASP A 82 2.89 1.45 10.07
CA ASP A 82 1.74 1.28 10.96
C ASP A 82 0.61 2.29 10.72
N TYR A 83 -0.29 1.98 9.77
CA TYR A 83 -1.65 2.52 9.79
C TYR A 83 -2.45 1.78 10.87
N ARG A 84 -2.64 2.42 12.03
CA ARG A 84 -3.41 1.89 13.15
C ARG A 84 -4.61 2.77 13.44
N VAL A 85 -5.74 2.13 13.75
CA VAL A 85 -6.91 2.80 14.35
C VAL A 85 -6.66 2.89 15.85
N THR A 86 -6.93 4.06 16.45
CA THR A 86 -6.66 4.36 17.86
C THR A 86 -7.75 3.85 18.81
N ARG A 87 -8.90 3.49 18.26
CA ARG A 87 -10.04 2.90 18.96
C ARG A 87 -9.68 1.64 19.74
N THR A 88 -10.12 1.57 21.00
CA THR A 88 -9.75 0.51 21.94
C THR A 88 -10.66 -0.71 21.88
N GLU A 89 -11.78 -0.68 21.15
CA GLU A 89 -12.68 -1.82 21.07
C GLU A 89 -12.03 -3.01 20.34
N ASP A 90 -12.40 -4.22 20.78
CA ASP A 90 -11.77 -5.47 20.34
C ASP A 90 -11.78 -5.63 18.81
N ALA A 91 -12.87 -5.24 18.14
CA ALA A 91 -12.98 -5.31 16.68
C ALA A 91 -11.90 -4.48 15.97
N PHE A 92 -11.58 -3.28 16.48
CA PHE A 92 -10.56 -2.41 15.89
C PHE A 92 -9.14 -2.88 16.22
N GLN A 93 -8.92 -3.40 17.43
CA GLN A 93 -7.64 -4.00 17.80
C GLN A 93 -7.35 -5.26 17.00
N GLU A 94 -8.36 -6.09 16.75
CA GLU A 94 -8.22 -7.28 15.94
C GLU A 94 -7.96 -6.91 14.47
N LEU A 95 -8.65 -5.89 13.93
CA LEU A 95 -8.35 -5.34 12.60
C LEU A 95 -6.89 -4.87 12.49
N ASN A 96 -6.40 -4.10 13.46
CA ASN A 96 -5.00 -3.66 13.51
C ASN A 96 -4.04 -4.87 13.47
N LYS A 97 -4.31 -5.89 14.29
CA LYS A 97 -3.50 -7.11 14.37
C LYS A 97 -3.51 -7.90 13.07
N LYS A 98 -4.68 -8.09 12.44
CA LYS A 98 -4.81 -8.81 11.17
C LYS A 98 -4.13 -8.05 10.02
N SER A 99 -4.29 -6.74 9.97
CA SER A 99 -3.64 -5.85 9.00
C SER A 99 -2.12 -5.94 9.10
N ALA A 100 -1.56 -5.76 10.32
CA ALA A 100 -0.12 -5.89 10.56
C ALA A 100 0.41 -7.28 10.19
N ASN A 101 -0.36 -8.34 10.50
CA ASN A 101 0.05 -9.71 10.17
C ASN A 101 0.11 -9.96 8.66
N LEU A 102 -0.91 -9.53 7.91
CA LEU A 102 -0.90 -9.68 6.46
C LEU A 102 0.28 -8.94 5.82
N LYS A 103 0.54 -7.69 6.23
CA LYS A 103 1.66 -6.90 5.72
C LYS A 103 3.00 -7.58 6.00
N ARG A 104 3.17 -8.15 7.19
CA ARG A 104 4.39 -8.90 7.58
C ARG A 104 4.62 -10.13 6.70
N ILE A 105 3.58 -10.94 6.48
CA ILE A 105 3.70 -12.12 5.62
C ILE A 105 4.04 -11.71 4.18
N LEU A 106 3.34 -10.69 3.64
CA LEU A 106 3.62 -10.18 2.29
C LEU A 106 5.05 -9.63 2.15
N SER A 107 5.60 -9.02 3.21
CA SER A 107 6.97 -8.50 3.19
C SER A 107 8.07 -9.57 3.18
N ARG A 108 7.76 -10.83 3.53
CA ARG A 108 8.70 -11.98 3.52
C ARG A 108 8.82 -12.64 2.14
N ILE A 109 7.94 -12.32 1.21
CA ILE A 109 7.92 -12.89 -0.15
C ILE A 109 9.30 -12.83 -0.86
N PRO A 110 10.07 -11.72 -0.81
CA PRO A 110 11.38 -11.67 -1.45
C PRO A 110 12.37 -12.73 -0.95
N ASP A 111 12.31 -13.04 0.34
CA ASP A 111 13.21 -14.01 0.98
C ASP A 111 12.74 -15.45 0.73
N GLU A 112 11.43 -15.65 0.58
CA GLU A 112 10.81 -16.98 0.55
C GLU A 112 10.51 -17.48 -0.87
N ILE A 113 10.50 -16.60 -1.88
CA ILE A 113 10.17 -16.96 -3.27
C ILE A 113 11.20 -17.88 -3.94
N THR A 114 12.44 -17.91 -3.43
CA THR A 114 13.53 -18.73 -4.00
C THR A 114 13.39 -20.20 -3.64
N ASP A 115 12.82 -20.53 -2.47
CA ASP A 115 12.53 -21.91 -2.09
C ASP A 115 11.06 -22.27 -2.35
N ARG A 116 10.83 -23.18 -3.29
CA ARG A 116 9.47 -23.56 -3.71
C ARG A 116 8.62 -24.09 -2.55
N LYS A 117 9.21 -24.84 -1.61
CA LYS A 117 8.46 -25.44 -0.50
C LYS A 117 8.00 -24.37 0.48
N THR A 118 8.92 -23.52 0.93
CA THR A 118 8.65 -22.37 1.80
C THR A 118 7.66 -21.40 1.13
N PHE A 119 7.81 -21.15 -0.18
CA PHE A 119 6.90 -20.27 -0.90
C PHE A 119 5.45 -20.80 -0.94
N LEU A 120 5.24 -22.12 -1.10
CA LEU A 120 3.91 -22.72 -1.05
C LEU A 120 3.27 -22.61 0.34
N GLU A 121 4.05 -22.71 1.40
CA GLU A 121 3.59 -22.46 2.78
C GLU A 121 3.22 -20.99 2.97
N THR A 122 4.05 -20.08 2.47
CA THR A 122 3.82 -18.63 2.47
C THR A 122 2.51 -18.27 1.76
N ILE A 123 2.22 -18.87 0.61
CA ILE A 123 0.94 -18.66 -0.11
C ILE A 123 -0.26 -19.08 0.75
N LYS A 124 -0.16 -20.20 1.48
CA LYS A 124 -1.22 -20.65 2.40
C LYS A 124 -1.40 -19.68 3.57
N GLU A 125 -0.29 -19.19 4.13
CA GLU A 125 -0.31 -18.15 5.17
C GLU A 125 -0.99 -16.87 4.67
N ILE A 126 -0.65 -16.41 3.46
CA ILE A 126 -1.27 -15.23 2.82
C ILE A 126 -2.78 -15.43 2.65
N ALA A 127 -3.20 -16.58 2.11
CA ALA A 127 -4.62 -16.88 1.92
C ALA A 127 -5.40 -16.89 3.25
N SER A 128 -4.81 -17.47 4.30
CA SER A 128 -5.37 -17.45 5.66
C SER A 128 -5.46 -16.03 6.23
N ALA A 129 -4.40 -15.24 6.07
CA ALA A 129 -4.33 -13.86 6.56
C ALA A 129 -5.31 -12.93 5.83
N ILE A 130 -5.48 -13.11 4.52
CA ILE A 130 -6.48 -12.39 3.71
C ILE A 130 -7.89 -12.66 4.26
N LYS A 131 -8.25 -13.94 4.45
CA LYS A 131 -9.57 -14.30 4.98
C LYS A 131 -9.81 -13.64 6.35
N LYS A 132 -8.87 -13.81 7.28
CA LYS A 132 -8.92 -13.22 8.62
C LYS A 132 -9.05 -11.69 8.61
N LEU A 133 -8.38 -11.01 7.68
CA LEU A 133 -8.51 -9.56 7.52
C LEU A 133 -9.91 -9.17 7.04
N LEU A 134 -10.46 -9.87 6.05
CA LEU A 134 -11.80 -9.59 5.50
C LEU A 134 -12.92 -9.84 6.53
N ASP A 135 -12.74 -10.85 7.38
CA ASP A 135 -13.66 -11.13 8.50
C ASP A 135 -13.62 -9.95 9.50
N ALA A 136 -12.44 -9.52 9.94
CA ALA A 136 -12.29 -8.37 10.84
C ALA A 136 -12.82 -7.05 10.25
N VAL A 137 -12.63 -6.82 8.95
CA VAL A 137 -13.23 -5.65 8.25
C VAL A 137 -14.75 -5.69 8.29
N SER A 138 -15.34 -6.88 8.15
CA SER A 138 -16.79 -7.05 8.18
C SER A 138 -17.37 -6.84 9.59
N GLU A 139 -16.63 -7.23 10.64
CA GLU A 139 -16.97 -6.91 12.02
C GLU A 139 -16.92 -5.40 12.28
N VAL A 140 -15.83 -4.73 11.87
CA VAL A 140 -15.67 -3.26 12.04
C VAL A 140 -16.73 -2.47 11.27
N SER A 141 -17.19 -2.97 10.12
CA SER A 141 -18.26 -2.35 9.33
C SER A 141 -19.56 -2.14 10.13
N GLN A 142 -19.81 -2.96 11.15
CA GLN A 142 -20.97 -2.82 12.03
C GLN A 142 -20.91 -1.55 12.89
N TYR A 143 -19.70 -1.07 13.19
CA TYR A 143 -19.45 0.09 14.04
C TYR A 143 -19.38 1.42 13.27
N ILE A 144 -19.42 1.39 11.93
CA ILE A 144 -19.41 2.60 11.11
C ILE A 144 -20.82 3.23 11.09
N PRO A 145 -20.98 4.48 11.52
CA PRO A 145 -22.25 5.19 11.44
C PRO A 145 -22.59 5.58 10.00
N GLY A 146 -23.87 5.44 9.63
CA GLY A 146 -24.39 5.87 8.32
C GLY A 146 -24.12 4.89 7.16
N SER A 147 -24.94 4.99 6.11
CA SER A 147 -24.86 4.11 4.93
C SER A 147 -23.67 4.43 4.03
N GLN A 148 -23.25 5.70 3.96
CA GLN A 148 -22.15 6.13 3.10
C GLN A 148 -20.79 5.55 3.52
N GLY A 149 -20.48 5.56 4.82
CA GLY A 149 -19.24 4.98 5.35
C GLY A 149 -19.16 3.47 5.12
N LYS A 150 -20.27 2.76 5.33
CA LYS A 150 -20.39 1.32 5.05
C LYS A 150 -20.20 1.01 3.56
N GLN A 151 -20.80 1.80 2.67
CA GLN A 151 -20.63 1.64 1.22
C GLN A 151 -19.17 1.87 0.78
N ALA A 152 -18.50 2.87 1.36
CA ALA A 152 -17.09 3.13 1.09
C ALA A 152 -16.20 1.96 1.52
N LEU A 153 -16.41 1.41 2.74
CA LEU A 153 -15.66 0.26 3.22
C LEU A 153 -15.92 -1.00 2.38
N GLU A 154 -17.18 -1.25 2.01
CA GLU A 154 -17.54 -2.36 1.11
C GLU A 154 -16.94 -2.21 -0.29
N HIS A 155 -16.83 -0.98 -0.81
CA HIS A 155 -16.11 -0.72 -2.05
C HIS A 155 -14.62 -1.08 -1.93
N ARG A 156 -13.95 -0.65 -0.85
CA ARG A 156 -12.55 -1.01 -0.57
C ARG A 156 -12.36 -2.52 -0.43
N LYS A 157 -13.28 -3.20 0.23
CA LYS A 157 -13.28 -4.66 0.37
C LYS A 157 -13.40 -5.37 -1.00
N ARG A 158 -14.29 -4.89 -1.88
CA ARG A 158 -14.40 -5.42 -3.26
C ARG A 158 -13.12 -5.21 -4.07
N ASP A 159 -12.52 -4.02 -3.97
CA ASP A 159 -11.25 -3.73 -4.63
C ASP A 159 -10.12 -4.61 -4.10
N PHE A 160 -10.04 -4.80 -2.78
CA PHE A 160 -9.08 -5.70 -2.17
C PHE A 160 -9.20 -7.13 -2.73
N VAL A 161 -10.41 -7.70 -2.78
CA VAL A 161 -10.65 -9.04 -3.34
C VAL A 161 -10.33 -9.11 -4.83
N LYS A 162 -10.62 -8.04 -5.58
CA LYS A 162 -10.28 -7.96 -7.02
C LYS A 162 -8.76 -8.03 -7.23
N HIS A 163 -7.98 -7.35 -6.38
CA HIS A 163 -6.53 -7.34 -6.47
C HIS A 163 -5.89 -8.62 -5.92
N SER A 164 -6.49 -9.26 -4.90
CA SER A 164 -5.99 -10.54 -4.37
C SER A 164 -6.06 -11.69 -5.37
N LYS A 165 -6.93 -11.59 -6.38
CA LYS A 165 -7.09 -12.59 -7.44
C LYS A 165 -6.18 -12.36 -8.65
N LYS A 166 -5.57 -11.18 -8.79
CA LYS A 166 -4.69 -10.88 -9.92
C LYS A 166 -3.32 -11.51 -9.65
N ALA A 167 -2.96 -12.51 -10.45
CA ALA A 167 -1.69 -13.23 -10.37
C ALA A 167 -0.60 -12.65 -11.32
N ASN A 168 -0.59 -11.33 -11.52
CA ASN A 168 0.40 -10.70 -12.38
C ASN A 168 1.60 -10.29 -11.52
N ALA A 169 2.67 -11.09 -11.58
CA ALA A 169 3.91 -10.97 -10.81
C ALA A 169 3.73 -10.95 -9.27
N VAL A 170 4.31 -11.93 -8.56
CA VAL A 170 4.10 -12.14 -7.11
C VAL A 170 4.40 -10.89 -6.28
N PHE A 171 5.53 -10.23 -6.53
CA PHE A 171 5.92 -8.98 -5.87
C PHE A 171 4.92 -7.86 -6.06
N LEU A 172 4.36 -7.81 -7.27
CA LEU A 172 3.41 -6.80 -7.65
C LEU A 172 2.07 -7.01 -6.94
N SER A 173 1.56 -8.24 -6.97
CA SER A 173 0.35 -8.62 -6.23
C SER A 173 0.51 -8.35 -4.73
N ALA A 174 1.67 -8.64 -4.15
CA ALA A 174 1.97 -8.35 -2.76
C ALA A 174 1.94 -6.85 -2.44
N THR A 175 2.57 -6.04 -3.30
CA THR A 175 2.61 -4.59 -3.15
C THR A 175 1.20 -3.98 -3.23
N TYR A 176 0.38 -4.45 -4.17
CA TYR A 176 -1.02 -4.03 -4.27
C TYR A 176 -1.84 -4.45 -3.05
N LEU A 177 -1.63 -5.65 -2.52
CA LEU A 177 -2.35 -6.13 -1.34
C LEU A 177 -2.04 -5.28 -0.12
N ILE A 178 -0.77 -4.94 0.13
CA ILE A 178 -0.40 -4.03 1.22
C ILE A 178 -1.06 -2.66 1.01
N HIS A 179 -1.04 -2.12 -0.21
CA HIS A 179 -1.68 -0.85 -0.51
C HIS A 179 -3.18 -0.86 -0.22
N GLN A 180 -3.89 -1.89 -0.67
CA GLN A 180 -5.32 -2.04 -0.43
C GLN A 180 -5.64 -2.24 1.06
N THR A 181 -4.80 -2.98 1.80
CA THR A 181 -4.90 -3.07 3.26
C THR A 181 -4.78 -1.68 3.91
N ASN A 182 -3.81 -0.86 3.50
CA ASN A 182 -3.65 0.49 4.02
C ASN A 182 -4.85 1.40 3.70
N LEU A 183 -5.43 1.30 2.50
CA LEU A 183 -6.64 2.04 2.13
C LEU A 183 -7.86 1.64 2.98
N ILE A 184 -7.99 0.35 3.30
CA ILE A 184 -9.02 -0.13 4.24
C ILE A 184 -8.82 0.52 5.60
N MET A 185 -7.61 0.45 6.16
CA MET A 185 -7.29 1.05 7.47
C MET A 185 -7.59 2.55 7.51
N LEU A 186 -7.20 3.29 6.46
CA LEU A 186 -7.48 4.72 6.33
C LEU A 186 -8.97 5.02 6.24
N THR A 187 -9.74 4.21 5.51
CA THR A 187 -11.19 4.38 5.38
C THR A 187 -11.88 4.12 6.71
N VAL A 188 -11.46 3.09 7.44
CA VAL A 188 -11.97 2.84 8.80
C VAL A 188 -11.66 4.00 9.71
N LYS A 189 -10.42 4.51 9.69
CA LYS A 189 -10.00 5.67 10.49
C LYS A 189 -10.88 6.89 10.21
N ASP A 190 -11.01 7.30 8.94
CA ASP A 190 -11.81 8.45 8.50
C ASP A 190 -13.32 8.35 8.83
N LYS A 191 -13.85 7.14 8.95
CA LYS A 191 -15.29 6.92 9.21
C LYS A 191 -15.62 6.58 10.65
N CYS A 192 -14.63 6.35 11.50
CA CYS A 192 -14.81 5.92 12.90
C CYS A 192 -14.14 6.82 13.93
N GLU A 193 -13.24 7.72 13.50
CA GLU A 193 -12.58 8.76 14.30
C GLU A 193 -12.93 10.14 13.72
#